data_AF-A0A423PFV1-F1
#
_entry.id   AF-A0A423PFV1-F1
#
_cell.length_a   1.000
_cell.length_b   1.000
_cell.length_c   1.000
_cell.angle_alpha   90.00
_cell.angle_beta   90.00
_cell.angle_gamma   90.00
#
_symmetry.space_group_name_H-M   'P 1'
#
loop_
_entity.id
_entity.type
_entity.pdbx_description
1 polymer ?
#
loop_
_entity_poly.entity_id
_entity_poly.type
_entity_poly.pdbx_seq_one_letter_code
_entity_poly.pdbx_strand_id
1 'polypeptide(L)'
;MTIRALCLFILVATTCLAGCAGGLENRREAAYDHYWRCVSQAVQPYVLGSPLPARQSVLAAQASCSTAYTQFEDAQTALVQSRLQRDNARLGDRLGVEQARVWRNRVTQAMTDYVIEQRR
;
A
#
# COMPACT_ATOMS: atom_id res chain seq x y z
N MET A 1 13.82 17.73 53.00
CA MET A 1 12.66 17.79 52.08
C MET A 1 12.76 19.16 51.41
N THR A 2 13.08 19.35 50.14
CA THR A 2 12.26 19.04 48.96
C THR A 2 13.09 19.34 47.68
N ILE A 3 13.90 18.40 47.18
CA ILE A 3 14.61 18.58 45.89
C ILE A 3 14.63 17.25 45.13
N ARG A 4 13.47 16.66 44.85
CA ARG A 4 13.38 15.46 43.98
C ARG A 4 12.11 15.36 43.14
N ALA A 5 11.25 16.38 43.12
CA ALA A 5 9.95 16.29 42.46
C ALA A 5 9.83 17.07 41.14
N LEU A 6 10.86 17.83 40.72
CA LEU A 6 10.73 18.71 39.55
C LEU A 6 11.31 18.18 38.23
N CYS A 7 12.13 17.12 38.24
CA CYS A 7 12.75 16.62 37.00
C CYS A 7 11.91 15.56 36.26
N LEU A 8 10.81 15.07 36.84
CA LEU A 8 9.99 14.01 36.22
C LEU A 8 8.82 14.53 35.36
N PHE A 9 8.53 15.83 35.38
CA PHE A 9 7.40 16.39 34.62
C PHE A 9 7.73 16.79 33.17
N ILE A 10 9.01 16.82 32.78
CA ILE A 10 9.40 17.27 31.44
C ILE A 10 9.49 16.10 30.43
N LEU A 11 9.53 14.84 30.88
CA LEU A 11 9.72 13.67 30.01
C LEU A 11 8.42 13.08 29.42
N VAL A 12 7.24 13.57 29.82
CA VAL A 12 5.94 12.99 29.39
C VAL A 12 5.30 13.77 28.22
N ALA A 13 5.79 14.96 27.89
CA ALA A 13 5.16 15.81 26.88
C ALA A 13 5.59 15.53 25.43
N THR A 14 6.62 14.70 25.18
CA THR A 14 7.19 14.52 23.82
C THR A 14 6.69 13.28 23.06
N THR A 15 5.87 12.41 23.66
CA THR A 15 5.38 11.20 22.97
C THR A 15 4.04 11.38 22.24
N CYS A 16 3.34 12.51 22.41
CA CYS A 16 2.02 12.71 21.82
C CYS A 16 2.02 13.21 20.36
N LEU A 17 3.19 13.46 19.74
CA LEU A 17 3.27 13.91 18.35
C LEU A 17 3.62 12.80 17.34
N ALA A 18 3.97 11.60 17.81
CA ALA A 18 4.25 10.44 16.95
C ALA A 18 2.99 9.66 16.53
N GLY A 19 1.83 9.94 17.12
CA GLY A 19 0.60 9.15 16.92
C GLY A 19 -0.24 9.54 15.69
N CYS A 20 -0.05 10.74 15.12
CA CYS A 20 -0.91 11.22 14.02
C CYS A 20 -0.41 10.84 12.62
N ALA A 21 0.90 10.59 12.47
CA ALA A 21 1.53 10.24 11.19
C ALA A 21 1.65 8.72 10.95
N GLY A 22 1.28 7.87 11.91
CA GLY A 22 1.26 6.41 11.69
C GLY A 22 -0.07 5.91 11.11
N GLY A 23 -1.16 6.66 11.30
CA GLY A 23 -2.51 6.17 11.02
C GLY A 23 -2.81 5.95 9.53
N LEU A 24 -2.41 6.88 8.66
CA LEU A 24 -2.67 6.78 7.22
C LEU A 24 -1.70 5.83 6.54
N GLU A 25 -0.43 5.86 6.94
CA GLU A 25 0.62 4.93 6.54
C GLU A 25 0.19 3.48 6.81
N ASN A 26 -0.22 3.18 8.04
CA ASN A 26 -0.67 1.83 8.42
C ASN A 26 -1.91 1.40 7.61
N ARG A 27 -2.86 2.30 7.36
CA ARG A 27 -4.04 2.01 6.52
C ARG A 27 -3.64 1.68 5.08
N ARG A 28 -2.72 2.46 4.50
CA ARG A 28 -2.21 2.23 3.16
C ARG A 28 -1.47 0.90 3.08
N GLU A 29 -0.66 0.56 4.08
CA GLU A 29 0.07 -0.72 4.15
C GLU A 29 -0.89 -1.90 4.27
N ALA A 30 -1.89 -1.83 5.15
CA ALA A 30 -2.90 -2.87 5.28
C ALA A 30 -3.69 -3.09 3.98
N ALA A 31 -4.05 -2.01 3.28
CA ALA A 31 -4.74 -2.09 2.00
C ALA A 31 -3.83 -2.68 0.90
N TYR A 32 -2.55 -2.31 0.89
CA TYR A 32 -1.56 -2.90 -0.01
C TYR A 32 -1.39 -4.40 0.24
N ASP A 33 -1.27 -4.84 1.50
CA ASP A 33 -1.14 -6.25 1.85
C ASP A 33 -2.36 -7.06 1.44
N HIS A 34 -3.56 -6.48 1.59
CA HIS A 34 -4.78 -7.08 1.11
C HIS A 34 -4.78 -7.25 -0.42
N TYR A 35 -4.39 -6.20 -1.16
CA TYR A 35 -4.25 -6.26 -2.61
C TYR A 35 -3.20 -7.30 -3.05
N TRP A 36 -2.02 -7.29 -2.44
CA TRP A 36 -0.96 -8.25 -2.71
C TRP A 36 -1.43 -9.69 -2.50
N ARG A 37 -2.08 -9.96 -1.36
CA ARG A 37 -2.62 -11.28 -1.03
C ARG A 37 -3.69 -11.74 -2.02
N CYS A 38 -4.56 -10.82 -2.46
CA CYS A 38 -5.54 -11.15 -3.49
C CYS A 38 -4.85 -11.59 -4.78
N VAL A 39 -3.88 -10.80 -5.27
CA VAL A 39 -3.20 -11.10 -6.53
C VAL A 39 -2.38 -12.39 -6.43
N SER A 40 -1.66 -12.59 -5.33
CA SER A 40 -0.84 -13.79 -5.13
C SER A 40 -1.65 -15.09 -5.06
N GLN A 41 -2.91 -15.01 -4.58
CA GLN A 41 -3.86 -16.13 -4.62
C GLN A 41 -4.49 -16.28 -6.01
N ALA A 42 -4.93 -15.18 -6.62
CA ALA A 42 -5.58 -15.18 -7.92
C ALA A 42 -4.65 -15.61 -9.07
N VAL A 43 -3.33 -15.49 -8.90
CA VAL A 43 -2.36 -15.92 -9.91
C VAL A 43 -2.11 -17.44 -9.90
N GLN A 44 -2.41 -18.14 -8.80
CA GLN A 44 -2.10 -19.57 -8.62
C GLN A 44 -2.65 -20.48 -9.74
N PRO A 45 -3.91 -20.32 -10.22
CA PRO A 45 -4.42 -21.15 -11.30
C PRO A 45 -3.61 -21.03 -12.60
N TYR A 46 -2.94 -19.89 -12.82
CA TYR A 46 -2.15 -19.67 -14.02
C TYR A 46 -0.74 -20.25 -13.92
N VAL A 47 -0.23 -20.50 -12.71
CA VAL A 47 1.05 -21.18 -12.52
C VAL A 47 0.97 -22.63 -13.00
N LEU A 48 -0.17 -23.28 -12.75
CA LEU A 48 -0.37 -24.72 -12.92
C LEU A 48 -0.77 -25.17 -14.34
N GLY A 49 -0.37 -24.44 -15.38
CA GLY A 49 -0.57 -24.88 -16.78
C GLY A 49 -1.46 -23.97 -17.65
N SER A 50 -1.52 -22.67 -17.38
CA SER A 50 -2.17 -21.72 -18.29
C SER A 50 -1.36 -21.52 -19.58
N PRO A 51 -2.02 -21.50 -20.77
CA PRO A 51 -1.36 -21.18 -22.03
C PRO A 51 -1.08 -19.67 -22.17
N LEU A 52 -1.60 -18.83 -21.28
CA LEU A 52 -1.37 -17.39 -21.32
C LEU A 52 0.09 -17.08 -20.97
N PRO A 53 0.73 -16.12 -21.66
CA PRO A 53 2.01 -15.56 -21.23
C PRO A 53 1.95 -15.12 -19.76
N ALA A 54 3.08 -15.23 -19.05
CA ALA A 54 3.16 -14.95 -17.61
C ALA A 54 2.58 -13.56 -17.26
N ARG A 55 2.98 -12.52 -17.98
CA ARG A 55 2.46 -11.16 -17.78
C ARG A 55 0.94 -11.07 -17.98
N GLN A 56 0.40 -11.74 -18.99
CA GLN A 56 -1.04 -11.71 -19.26
C GLN A 56 -1.84 -12.46 -18.18
N SER A 57 -1.27 -13.55 -17.66
CA SER A 57 -1.83 -14.28 -16.52
C SER A 57 -1.94 -13.39 -15.27
N VAL A 58 -0.90 -12.61 -14.99
CA VAL A 58 -0.88 -11.67 -13.86
C VAL A 58 -1.88 -10.53 -14.06
N LEU A 59 -2.00 -9.99 -15.27
CA LEU A 59 -2.99 -8.95 -15.55
C LEU A 59 -4.43 -9.45 -15.36
N ALA A 60 -4.70 -10.71 -15.74
CA ALA A 60 -5.98 -11.34 -15.48
C ALA A 60 -6.23 -11.54 -13.98
N ALA A 61 -5.23 -11.99 -13.22
CA ALA A 61 -5.32 -12.09 -11.76
C ALA A 61 -5.51 -10.73 -11.07
N GLN A 62 -4.85 -9.67 -11.54
CA GLN A 62 -5.07 -8.32 -11.02
C GLN A 62 -6.47 -7.80 -11.34
N ALA A 63 -7.03 -8.14 -12.52
CA ALA A 63 -8.37 -7.74 -12.89
C ALA A 63 -9.44 -8.33 -11.94
N SER A 64 -9.25 -9.57 -11.47
CA SER A 64 -10.15 -10.17 -10.46
C SER A 64 -9.97 -9.56 -9.06
N CYS A 65 -8.90 -8.81 -8.83
CA CYS A 65 -8.59 -8.12 -7.57
C CYS A 65 -8.91 -6.62 -7.61
N SER A 66 -9.78 -6.17 -8.52
CA SER A 66 -10.09 -4.75 -8.73
C SER A 66 -10.57 -4.04 -7.46
N THR A 67 -11.45 -4.66 -6.67
CA THR A 67 -11.93 -4.08 -5.40
C THR A 67 -10.81 -3.86 -4.40
N ALA A 68 -9.92 -4.84 -4.22
CA ALA A 68 -8.78 -4.71 -3.32
C ALA A 68 -7.79 -3.63 -3.82
N TYR A 69 -7.61 -3.53 -5.14
CA TYR A 69 -6.82 -2.45 -5.75
C TYR A 69 -7.44 -1.07 -5.52
N THR A 70 -8.74 -0.90 -5.69
CA THR A 70 -9.44 0.37 -5.42
C THR A 70 -9.27 0.80 -3.96
N GLN A 71 -9.41 -0.12 -3.00
CA GLN A 71 -9.18 0.20 -1.58
C GLN A 71 -7.74 0.67 -1.30
N PHE A 72 -6.76 0.05 -1.96
CA PHE A 72 -5.37 0.50 -1.88
C PHE A 72 -5.15 1.87 -2.54
N GLU A 73 -5.74 2.10 -3.71
CA GLU A 73 -5.67 3.38 -4.42
C GLU A 73 -6.28 4.53 -3.60
N ASP A 74 -7.42 4.30 -2.94
CA ASP A 74 -8.07 5.25 -2.06
C ASP A 74 -7.20 5.57 -0.84
N ALA A 75 -6.64 4.53 -0.18
CA ALA A 75 -5.76 4.71 0.98
C ALA A 75 -4.46 5.43 0.62
N GLN A 76 -3.88 5.12 -0.54
CA GLN A 76 -2.69 5.82 -1.06
C GLN A 76 -3.02 7.28 -1.39
N THR A 77 -4.19 7.55 -1.96
CA THR A 77 -4.64 8.91 -2.27
C THR A 77 -4.85 9.73 -1.00
N ALA A 78 -5.51 9.18 0.02
CA ALA A 78 -5.68 9.83 1.31
C ALA A 78 -4.32 10.16 1.98
N LEU A 79 -3.35 9.25 1.88
CA LEU A 79 -1.99 9.46 2.40
C LEU A 79 -1.24 10.57 1.65
N VAL A 80 -1.40 10.67 0.33
CA VAL A 80 -0.78 11.74 -0.46
C VAL A 80 -1.43 13.08 -0.15
N GLN A 81 -2.76 13.12 -0.09
CA GLN A 81 -3.51 14.33 0.27
C GLN A 81 -3.10 14.87 1.64
N SER A 82 -2.87 14.01 2.64
CA SER A 82 -2.47 14.45 3.99
C SER A 82 -1.09 15.12 4.03
N ARG A 83 -0.27 14.93 2.99
CA ARG A 83 1.08 15.51 2.88
C ARG A 83 1.10 16.80 2.04
N LEU A 84 -0.01 17.17 1.41
CA LEU A 84 -0.14 18.38 0.61
C LEU A 84 -0.85 19.49 1.40
N GLN A 85 -0.59 20.73 1.00
CA GLN A 85 -1.38 21.87 1.48
C GLN A 85 -2.83 21.75 0.99
N ARG A 86 -3.80 22.19 1.81
CA ARG A 86 -5.24 21.99 1.58
C ARG A 86 -5.75 22.46 0.22
N ASP A 87 -5.14 23.50 -0.35
CA ASP A 87 -5.57 24.10 -1.62
C ASP A 87 -5.20 23.25 -2.85
N ASN A 88 -4.46 22.16 -2.66
CA ASN A 88 -3.96 21.28 -3.71
C ASN A 88 -4.70 19.94 -3.81
N ALA A 89 -5.97 19.87 -3.41
CA ALA A 89 -6.74 18.61 -3.38
C ALA A 89 -6.69 17.84 -4.72
N ARG A 90 -6.92 18.52 -5.85
CA ARG A 90 -6.87 17.90 -7.20
C ARG A 90 -5.48 17.38 -7.60
N LEU A 91 -4.42 17.99 -7.06
CA LEU A 91 -3.05 17.51 -7.25
C LEU A 91 -2.82 16.26 -6.39
N GLY A 92 -3.36 16.25 -5.17
CA GLY A 92 -3.34 15.10 -4.28
C GLY A 92 -4.00 13.87 -4.88
N ASP A 93 -5.18 14.04 -5.49
CA ASP A 93 -5.87 12.95 -6.20
C ASP A 93 -5.01 12.34 -7.29
N ARG A 94 -4.48 13.20 -8.18
CA ARG A 94 -3.64 12.74 -9.30
C ARG A 94 -2.37 12.05 -8.83
N LEU A 95 -1.66 12.64 -7.86
CA LEU A 95 -0.44 12.04 -7.32
C LEU A 95 -0.72 10.74 -6.55
N GLY A 96 -1.85 10.66 -5.86
CA GLY A 96 -2.34 9.46 -5.18
C GLY A 96 -2.53 8.29 -6.14
N VAL A 97 -3.34 8.52 -7.18
CA VAL A 97 -3.63 7.54 -8.23
C VAL A 97 -2.36 7.13 -8.98
N GLU A 98 -1.48 8.08 -9.35
CA GLU A 98 -0.22 7.75 -10.02
C GLU A 98 0.71 6.92 -9.13
N GLN A 99 0.81 7.23 -7.84
CA GLN A 99 1.58 6.39 -6.92
C GLN A 99 0.97 4.99 -6.79
N ALA A 100 -0.35 4.86 -6.69
CA ALA A 100 -1.01 3.55 -6.65
C ALA A 100 -0.73 2.74 -7.93
N ARG A 101 -0.72 3.40 -9.10
CA ARG A 101 -0.36 2.79 -10.38
C ARG A 101 1.10 2.32 -10.42
N VAL A 102 2.05 3.09 -9.87
CA VAL A 102 3.45 2.64 -9.73
C VAL A 102 3.54 1.36 -8.93
N TRP A 103 2.84 1.28 -7.80
CA TRP A 103 2.78 0.06 -6.98
C TRP A 103 2.14 -1.11 -7.71
N ARG A 104 1.03 -0.88 -8.43
CA ARG A 104 0.41 -1.91 -9.28
C ARG A 104 1.38 -2.47 -10.31
N ASN A 105 2.18 -1.62 -10.96
CA ASN A 105 3.20 -2.05 -11.91
C ASN A 105 4.29 -2.91 -11.25
N ARG A 106 4.70 -2.58 -10.02
CA ARG A 106 5.64 -3.41 -9.24
C ARG A 106 5.06 -4.78 -8.92
N VAL A 107 3.78 -4.84 -8.52
CA VAL A 107 3.08 -6.12 -8.31
C VAL A 107 3.01 -6.92 -9.62
N THR A 108 2.74 -6.25 -10.75
CA THR A 108 2.74 -6.90 -12.06
C THR A 108 4.09 -7.55 -12.36
N GLN A 109 5.19 -6.81 -12.15
CA GLN A 109 6.53 -7.33 -12.38
C GLN A 109 6.85 -8.51 -11.46
N ALA A 110 6.71 -8.34 -10.14
CA ALA A 110 7.03 -9.37 -9.17
C ALA A 110 6.24 -10.67 -9.39
N MET A 111 4.95 -10.55 -9.70
CA MET A 111 4.11 -11.73 -9.97
C MET A 111 4.39 -12.34 -11.35
N THR A 112 4.85 -11.54 -12.32
CA THR A 112 5.26 -12.07 -13.63
C THR A 112 6.52 -12.92 -13.46
N ASP A 113 7.50 -12.41 -12.71
CA ASP A 113 8.74 -13.12 -12.40
C ASP A 113 8.45 -14.41 -11.62
N TYR A 114 7.55 -14.34 -10.63
CA TYR A 114 7.06 -15.52 -9.92
C TYR A 114 6.44 -16.57 -10.86
N VAL A 115 5.53 -16.18 -11.75
CA VAL A 115 4.89 -17.12 -12.69
C VAL A 115 5.91 -17.72 -13.66
N ILE A 116 6.89 -16.93 -14.13
CA ILE A 116 7.99 -17.44 -14.97
C ILE A 116 8.77 -18.51 -14.21
N GLU A 117 9.16 -18.22 -12.98
CA GLU A 117 9.97 -19.12 -12.17
C GLU A 117 9.25 -20.43 -11.85
N GLN A 118 7.96 -20.37 -11.51
CA GLN A 118 7.18 -21.57 -11.20
C GLN A 118 6.85 -22.45 -12.41
N ARG A 119 7.01 -21.93 -13.63
CA ARG A 119 6.75 -22.67 -14.87
C ARG A 119 8.01 -23.27 -15.50
N ARG A 120 9.19 -22.97 -14.95
CA ARG A 120 10.45 -23.59 -15.33
C ARG A 120 10.55 -24.99 -14.74
#